data_AF-A0A7S3WE63-F1
#
_entry.id   AF-A0A7S3WE63-F1
#
_cell.length_a   1.000
_cell.length_b   1.000
_cell.length_c   1.000
_cell.angle_alpha   90.00
_cell.angle_beta   90.00
_cell.angle_gamma   90.00
#
_symmetry.space_group_name_H-M   'P 1'
#
loop_
_entity.id
_entity.type
_entity.pdbx_description
1 polymer ?
#
loop_
_entity_poly.entity_id
_entity_poly.type
_entity_poly.pdbx_seq_one_letter_code
_entity_poly.pdbx_strand_id
1 'polypeptide(L)'
;MEVVLLVSLLLPLVVAACIYLLCFSSTGARASGDKLLLFGPMGSGKTCLSLQLRFGKVAPTYTSLQKTVSRCEVEGGDGRKTITLVDMPGTGRLRADLLSEAAGAAVLACVIDSSQLAVQCREAAGMLFDVLRLEAVQRRRPAILIVLNKSDAKSVSNLQSARAALESEIQKVRQARTTMADTASGAASGDLPGFGHSNFSFQQTRMPTEVVAASAHARDLAAFSDFVCKHIT
;
A
#
# COMPACT_ATOMS: atom_id res chain seq x y z
N MET A 1 28.31 31.03 -40.23
CA MET A 1 28.10 31.49 -38.84
C MET A 1 26.75 31.05 -38.30
N GLU A 2 25.67 31.21 -39.05
CA GLU A 2 24.31 30.85 -38.59
C GLU A 2 24.17 29.38 -38.15
N VAL A 3 24.73 28.44 -38.90
CA VAL A 3 24.67 27.00 -38.57
C VAL A 3 25.40 26.69 -37.26
N VAL A 4 26.54 27.35 -36.99
CA VAL A 4 27.34 27.13 -35.79
C VAL A 4 26.59 27.66 -34.55
N LEU A 5 25.93 28.82 -34.68
CA LEU A 5 25.10 29.39 -33.62
C LEU A 5 23.89 28.50 -33.31
N LEU A 6 23.23 27.98 -34.35
CA LEU A 6 22.07 27.08 -34.20
C LEU A 6 22.45 25.79 -33.46
N VAL A 7 23.57 25.17 -33.85
CA VAL A 7 24.08 23.94 -33.22
C VAL A 7 24.49 24.20 -31.77
N SER A 8 25.15 25.33 -31.50
CA SER A 8 25.58 25.69 -30.15
C SER A 8 24.43 25.92 -29.16
N LEU A 9 23.24 26.32 -29.65
CA LEU A 9 22.05 26.53 -28.83
C LEU A 9 21.21 25.25 -28.67
N LEU A 10 21.09 24.44 -29.73
CA LEU A 10 20.25 23.24 -29.72
C LEU A 10 20.87 22.08 -28.94
N LEU A 11 22.18 21.90 -29.02
CA LEU A 11 22.88 20.81 -28.34
C LEU A 11 22.64 20.80 -26.81
N PRO A 12 22.82 21.91 -26.06
CA PRO A 12 22.57 21.91 -24.62
C PRO A 12 21.09 21.71 -24.27
N LEU A 13 20.15 22.18 -25.10
CA LEU A 13 18.71 21.98 -24.89
C LEU A 13 18.32 20.51 -25.01
N VAL A 14 18.83 19.81 -26.02
CA VAL A 14 18.59 18.37 -26.23
C VAL A 14 19.24 17.56 -25.11
N VAL A 15 20.46 17.90 -24.70
CA VAL A 15 21.12 17.24 -23.57
C VAL A 15 20.36 17.45 -22.26
N ALA A 16 19.88 18.68 -21.99
CA ALA A 16 19.06 18.96 -20.82
C ALA A 16 17.72 18.21 -20.85
N ALA A 17 17.07 18.12 -22.01
CA ALA A 17 15.84 17.34 -22.19
C ALA A 17 16.10 15.83 -22.02
N CYS A 18 17.19 15.30 -22.55
CA CYS A 18 17.59 13.90 -22.36
C CYS A 18 17.91 13.60 -20.89
N ILE A 19 18.64 14.49 -20.19
CA ILE A 19 18.91 14.33 -18.76
C ILE A 19 17.63 14.45 -17.95
N TYR A 20 16.75 15.41 -18.27
CA TYR A 20 15.44 15.54 -17.62
C TYR A 20 14.62 14.27 -17.82
N LEU A 21 14.53 13.77 -19.05
CA LEU A 21 13.81 12.53 -19.37
C LEU A 21 14.44 11.32 -18.67
N LEU A 22 15.76 11.16 -18.66
CA LEU A 22 16.43 10.03 -18.00
C LEU A 22 16.29 10.09 -16.46
N CYS A 23 16.37 11.29 -15.88
CA CYS A 23 16.18 11.50 -14.44
C CYS A 23 14.71 11.30 -14.03
N PHE A 24 13.75 11.78 -14.83
CA PHE A 24 12.32 11.61 -14.56
C PHE A 24 11.75 10.25 -14.99
N SER A 25 12.36 9.56 -15.97
CA SER A 25 11.92 8.23 -16.41
C SER A 25 12.34 7.14 -15.44
N SER A 26 13.31 7.41 -14.57
CA SER A 26 13.62 6.55 -13.44
C SER A 26 12.60 6.74 -12.32
N THR A 27 11.32 6.43 -12.59
CA THR A 27 10.39 6.12 -11.49
C THR A 27 11.01 4.93 -10.76
N GLY A 28 11.58 5.22 -9.58
CA GLY A 28 12.63 4.44 -8.93
C GLY A 28 12.39 2.93 -8.88
N ALA A 29 13.50 2.18 -8.87
CA ALA A 29 13.53 0.73 -8.74
C ALA A 29 12.44 0.24 -7.76
N ARG A 30 11.41 -0.40 -8.32
CA ARG A 30 10.25 -0.90 -7.58
C ARG A 30 10.62 -2.17 -6.83
N ALA A 31 9.89 -2.46 -5.77
CA ALA A 31 9.90 -3.78 -5.14
C ALA A 31 9.63 -4.86 -6.21
N SER A 32 10.62 -5.70 -6.52
CA SER A 32 10.46 -6.85 -7.41
C SER A 32 10.15 -8.11 -6.58
N GLY A 33 9.11 -8.84 -6.98
CA GLY A 33 8.67 -10.09 -6.37
C GLY A 33 7.18 -10.35 -6.59
N ASP A 34 6.74 -11.53 -6.14
CA ASP A 34 5.40 -12.07 -6.32
C ASP A 34 4.53 -12.01 -5.05
N LYS A 35 5.07 -11.44 -3.96
CA LYS A 35 4.44 -11.49 -2.64
C LYS A 35 3.39 -10.39 -2.46
N LEU A 36 2.14 -10.80 -2.25
CA LEU A 36 1.02 -9.95 -1.86
C LEU A 36 0.68 -10.20 -0.39
N LEU A 37 0.75 -9.16 0.44
CA LEU A 37 0.40 -9.22 1.85
C LEU A 37 -0.98 -8.58 2.08
N LEU A 38 -1.96 -9.38 2.52
CA LEU A 38 -3.25 -8.89 3.02
C LEU A 38 -3.16 -8.66 4.54
N PHE A 39 -3.47 -7.45 4.97
CA PHE A 39 -3.53 -7.11 6.40
C PHE A 39 -4.57 -6.02 6.64
N GLY A 40 -4.85 -5.71 7.90
CA GLY A 40 -5.86 -4.72 8.30
C GLY A 40 -6.72 -5.19 9.49
N PRO A 41 -7.65 -4.34 9.94
CA PRO A 41 -8.43 -4.56 11.17
C PRO A 41 -9.25 -5.84 11.15
N MET A 42 -9.65 -6.32 12.34
CA MET A 42 -10.53 -7.49 12.42
C MET A 42 -11.88 -7.21 11.77
N GLY A 43 -12.50 -8.24 11.20
CA GLY A 43 -13.81 -8.11 10.54
C GLY A 43 -13.80 -7.44 9.15
N SER A 44 -12.65 -6.94 8.67
CA SER A 44 -12.53 -6.29 7.36
C SER A 44 -12.70 -7.22 6.15
N GLY A 45 -12.66 -8.53 6.36
CA GLY A 45 -12.90 -9.54 5.31
C GLY A 45 -11.66 -9.98 4.52
N LYS A 46 -10.44 -9.79 5.06
CA LYS A 46 -9.17 -10.27 4.47
C LYS A 46 -9.22 -11.74 4.04
N THR A 47 -9.66 -12.62 4.93
CA THR A 47 -9.72 -14.06 4.66
C THR A 47 -10.78 -14.41 3.62
N CYS A 48 -11.91 -13.70 3.60
CA CYS A 48 -12.93 -13.85 2.55
C CYS A 48 -12.35 -13.46 1.18
N LEU A 49 -11.66 -12.32 1.12
CA LEU A 49 -10.97 -11.84 -0.08
C LEU A 49 -9.87 -12.83 -0.52
N SER A 50 -9.10 -13.37 0.43
CA SER A 50 -8.08 -14.40 0.18
C SER A 50 -8.66 -15.68 -0.42
N LEU A 51 -9.73 -16.22 0.16
CA LEU A 51 -10.40 -17.42 -0.34
C LEU A 51 -10.99 -17.21 -1.73
N GLN A 52 -11.53 -16.03 -1.97
CA GLN A 52 -12.08 -15.68 -3.26
C GLN A 52 -11.00 -15.56 -4.34
N LEU A 53 -9.87 -14.92 -4.05
CA LEU A 53 -8.74 -14.87 -4.99
C LEU A 53 -8.22 -16.27 -5.32
N ARG A 54 -8.21 -17.18 -4.34
CA ARG A 54 -7.67 -18.54 -4.52
C ARG A 54 -8.61 -19.49 -5.24
N PHE A 55 -9.90 -19.42 -4.94
CA PHE A 55 -10.85 -20.47 -5.32
C PHE A 55 -12.08 -19.96 -6.06
N GLY A 56 -12.23 -18.63 -6.24
CA GLY A 56 -13.45 -18.03 -6.78
C GLY A 56 -14.70 -18.29 -5.92
N LYS A 57 -14.53 -18.74 -4.67
CA LYS A 57 -15.59 -19.13 -3.75
C LYS A 57 -15.68 -18.14 -2.60
N VAL A 58 -16.92 -17.82 -2.22
CA VAL A 58 -17.24 -17.08 -1.00
C VAL A 58 -17.68 -18.10 0.03
N ALA A 59 -16.91 -18.28 1.10
CA ALA A 59 -17.23 -19.21 2.19
C ALA A 59 -17.41 -18.43 3.50
N PRO A 60 -18.24 -18.89 4.44
CA PRO A 60 -18.31 -18.30 5.77
C PRO A 60 -16.94 -18.43 6.44
N THR A 61 -16.34 -17.30 6.82
CA THR A 61 -15.01 -17.25 7.46
C THR A 61 -15.14 -16.89 8.93
N TYR A 62 -14.46 -17.65 9.80
CA TYR A 62 -14.26 -17.30 11.21
C TYR A 62 -12.95 -16.52 11.40
N THR A 63 -12.73 -15.96 12.58
CA THR A 63 -11.50 -15.23 12.91
C THR A 63 -10.27 -16.12 12.70
N SER A 64 -9.42 -15.77 11.73
CA SER A 64 -8.16 -16.47 11.47
C SER A 64 -7.27 -16.41 12.72
N LEU A 65 -6.84 -17.58 13.20
CA LEU A 65 -5.95 -17.71 14.37
C LEU A 65 -4.47 -17.82 13.97
N GLN A 66 -4.19 -18.09 12.69
CA GLN A 66 -2.84 -18.26 12.13
C GLN A 66 -2.73 -17.62 10.75
N LYS A 67 -1.52 -17.20 10.39
CA LYS A 67 -1.20 -16.69 9.04
C LYS A 67 -1.39 -17.79 8.00
N THR A 68 -1.90 -17.43 6.83
CA THR A 68 -2.05 -18.36 5.70
C THR A 68 -1.18 -17.89 4.55
N VAL A 69 -0.28 -18.76 4.08
CA VAL A 69 0.52 -18.52 2.87
C VAL A 69 0.04 -19.46 1.79
N SER A 70 -0.18 -18.92 0.59
CA SER A 70 -0.66 -19.70 -0.54
C SER A 70 -0.17 -19.14 -1.86
N ARG A 71 0.11 -20.03 -2.80
CA ARG A 71 0.36 -19.64 -4.18
C ARG A 71 -0.95 -19.66 -4.96
N CYS A 72 -1.28 -18.59 -5.67
CA CYS A 72 -2.46 -18.53 -6.52
C CYS A 72 -2.18 -17.72 -7.78
N GLU A 73 -3.06 -17.87 -8.77
CA GLU A 73 -3.01 -17.10 -10.00
C GLU A 73 -4.03 -15.98 -9.92
N VAL A 74 -3.60 -14.76 -10.21
CA VAL A 74 -4.45 -13.58 -10.31
C VAL A 74 -4.51 -13.17 -11.77
N GLU A 75 -5.71 -12.91 -12.25
CA GLU A 75 -5.97 -12.46 -13.61
C GLU A 75 -6.40 -10.99 -13.56
N GLY A 76 -5.66 -10.14 -14.27
CA GLY A 76 -5.95 -8.72 -14.43
C GLY A 76 -5.68 -8.26 -15.86
N GLY A 77 -5.76 -6.96 -16.11
CA GLY A 77 -5.59 -6.36 -17.44
C GLY A 77 -4.25 -6.67 -18.12
N ASP A 78 -3.18 -6.87 -17.34
CA ASP A 78 -1.83 -7.25 -17.82
C ASP A 78 -1.66 -8.78 -18.01
N GLY A 79 -2.74 -9.55 -17.90
CA GLY A 79 -2.75 -11.00 -18.00
C GLY A 79 -2.71 -11.71 -16.64
N ARG A 80 -2.40 -13.01 -16.70
CA ARG A 80 -2.36 -13.89 -15.53
C ARG A 80 -0.97 -13.90 -14.89
N LYS A 81 -0.90 -13.65 -13.58
CA LYS A 81 0.33 -13.70 -12.79
C LYS A 81 0.20 -14.66 -11.62
N THR A 82 1.25 -15.42 -11.37
CA THR A 82 1.34 -16.26 -10.17
C THR A 82 1.85 -15.42 -9.01
N ILE A 83 1.14 -15.44 -7.89
CA ILE A 83 1.47 -14.66 -6.70
C ILE A 83 1.63 -15.55 -5.47
N THR A 84 2.43 -15.10 -4.52
CA THR A 84 2.49 -15.62 -3.15
C THR A 84 1.62 -14.75 -2.26
N LEU A 85 0.38 -15.19 -2.01
CA LEU A 85 -0.60 -14.53 -1.17
C LEU A 85 -0.38 -14.89 0.30
N VAL A 86 -0.19 -13.87 1.13
CA VAL A 86 -0.07 -13.99 2.59
C VAL A 86 -1.25 -13.28 3.25
N ASP A 87 -2.14 -14.03 3.91
CA ASP A 87 -3.24 -13.50 4.71
C ASP A 87 -2.83 -13.41 6.18
N MET A 88 -2.75 -12.18 6.70
CA MET A 88 -2.43 -11.91 8.10
C MET A 88 -3.70 -11.79 8.95
N PRO A 89 -3.75 -12.45 10.13
CA PRO A 89 -4.84 -12.23 11.07
C PRO A 89 -4.88 -10.80 11.58
N GLY A 90 -6.09 -10.28 11.85
CA GLY A 90 -6.27 -8.92 12.34
C GLY A 90 -6.00 -8.74 13.86
N THR A 91 -5.65 -9.79 14.58
CA THR A 91 -5.42 -9.75 16.03
C THR A 91 -4.04 -9.20 16.38
N GLY A 92 -3.97 -8.31 17.37
CA GLY A 92 -2.75 -7.56 17.73
C GLY A 92 -1.53 -8.38 18.19
N ARG A 93 -1.68 -9.69 18.45
CA ARG A 93 -0.57 -10.59 18.85
C ARG A 93 0.44 -10.86 17.73
N LEU A 94 0.14 -10.51 16.48
CA LEU A 94 0.96 -10.87 15.31
C LEU A 94 1.64 -9.66 14.66
N ARG A 95 1.87 -8.58 15.43
CA ARG A 95 2.52 -7.37 14.92
C ARG A 95 3.95 -7.62 14.44
N ALA A 96 4.72 -8.44 15.16
CA ALA A 96 6.08 -8.81 14.73
C ALA A 96 6.05 -9.62 13.42
N ASP A 97 5.12 -10.57 13.32
CA ASP A 97 4.92 -11.36 12.10
C ASP A 97 4.48 -10.47 10.93
N LEU A 98 3.58 -9.50 11.16
CA LEU A 98 3.17 -8.54 10.14
C LEU A 98 4.38 -7.78 9.58
N LEU A 99 5.25 -7.27 10.45
CA LEU A 99 6.45 -6.53 10.02
C LEU A 99 7.42 -7.43 9.26
N SER A 100 7.62 -8.67 9.71
CA SER A 100 8.44 -9.67 9.03
C SER A 100 7.91 -9.97 7.62
N GLU A 101 6.60 -10.21 7.49
CA GLU A 101 6.00 -10.49 6.20
C GLU A 101 6.03 -9.26 5.27
N ALA A 102 5.82 -8.06 5.81
CA ALA A 102 5.83 -6.79 5.09
C ALA A 102 7.21 -6.43 4.52
N ALA A 103 8.30 -6.82 5.21
CA ALA A 103 9.66 -6.58 4.74
C ALA A 103 9.95 -7.18 3.35
N GLY A 104 9.29 -8.29 3.01
CA GLY A 104 9.44 -8.99 1.73
C GLY A 104 8.30 -8.77 0.73
N ALA A 105 7.27 -7.99 1.06
CA ALA A 105 6.11 -7.81 0.19
C ALA A 105 6.47 -6.98 -1.06
N ALA A 106 5.89 -7.31 -2.21
CA ALA A 106 5.87 -6.44 -3.39
C ALA A 106 4.63 -5.52 -3.34
N VAL A 107 3.51 -6.06 -2.87
CA VAL A 107 2.25 -5.34 -2.67
C VAL A 107 1.77 -5.50 -1.22
N LEU A 108 1.50 -4.36 -0.57
CA LEU A 108 0.91 -4.24 0.75
C LEU A 108 -0.57 -3.85 0.60
N ALA A 109 -1.49 -4.80 0.82
CA ALA A 109 -2.92 -4.56 0.70
C ALA A 109 -3.57 -4.44 2.09
N CYS A 110 -3.93 -3.21 2.45
CA CYS A 110 -4.65 -2.89 3.67
C CYS A 110 -6.16 -2.94 3.44
N VAL A 111 -6.83 -3.96 4.00
CA VAL A 111 -8.27 -4.20 3.82
C VAL A 111 -9.06 -3.57 4.97
N ILE A 112 -10.01 -2.71 4.62
CA ILE A 112 -10.88 -1.94 5.51
C ILE A 112 -12.34 -2.23 5.16
N ASP A 113 -13.18 -2.42 6.18
CA ASP A 113 -14.64 -2.50 5.99
C ASP A 113 -15.22 -1.10 5.75
N SER A 114 -15.82 -0.87 4.58
CA SER A 114 -16.42 0.43 4.25
C SER A 114 -17.64 0.77 5.12
N SER A 115 -18.34 -0.22 5.67
CA SER A 115 -19.49 0.02 6.57
C SER A 115 -19.08 0.57 7.94
N GLN A 116 -17.83 0.36 8.34
CA GLN A 116 -17.26 0.79 9.62
C GLN A 116 -16.02 1.67 9.41
N LEU A 117 -16.03 2.49 8.36
CA LEU A 117 -14.85 3.21 7.86
C LEU A 117 -14.07 3.96 8.95
N ALA A 118 -14.75 4.75 9.79
CA ALA A 118 -14.08 5.56 10.81
C ALA A 118 -13.31 4.71 11.85
N VAL A 119 -13.94 3.65 12.35
CA VAL A 119 -13.33 2.75 13.35
C VAL A 119 -12.19 1.95 12.71
N GLN A 120 -12.43 1.41 11.52
CA GLN A 120 -11.46 0.60 10.80
C GLN A 120 -10.25 1.41 10.34
N CYS A 121 -10.43 2.65 9.88
CA CYS A 121 -9.32 3.55 9.54
C CYS A 121 -8.43 3.82 10.73
N ARG A 122 -8.99 4.01 11.93
CA ARG A 122 -8.23 4.23 13.16
C ARG A 122 -7.33 3.03 13.51
N GLU A 123 -7.89 1.82 13.43
CA GLU A 123 -7.13 0.58 13.68
C GLU A 123 -6.08 0.34 12.57
N ALA A 124 -6.46 0.54 11.31
CA ALA A 124 -5.60 0.37 10.15
C ALA A 124 -4.42 1.36 10.16
N ALA A 125 -4.66 2.62 10.54
CA ALA A 125 -3.63 3.65 10.67
C ALA A 125 -2.52 3.23 11.63
N GLY A 126 -2.89 2.61 12.76
CA GLY A 126 -1.95 2.07 13.72
C GLY A 126 -0.99 1.05 13.11
N MET A 127 -1.52 0.11 12.31
CA MET A 127 -0.77 -0.96 11.65
C MET A 127 0.08 -0.43 10.48
N LEU A 128 -0.51 0.42 9.64
CA LEU A 128 0.18 1.05 8.52
C LEU A 128 1.35 1.90 9.00
N PHE A 129 1.18 2.66 10.09
CA PHE A 129 2.27 3.44 10.66
C PHE A 129 3.50 2.58 11.00
N ASP A 130 3.31 1.39 11.59
CA ASP A 130 4.44 0.50 11.90
C ASP A 130 5.09 -0.07 10.66
N VAL A 131 4.27 -0.52 9.71
CA VAL A 131 4.74 -1.09 8.44
C VAL A 131 5.53 -0.05 7.65
N LEU A 132 5.02 1.17 7.56
CA LEU A 132 5.68 2.27 6.87
C LEU A 132 6.95 2.71 7.58
N ARG A 133 7.07 2.59 8.90
CA ARG A 133 8.31 2.94 9.61
C ARG A 133 9.43 1.91 9.39
N LEU A 134 9.10 0.71 8.93
CA LEU A 134 10.09 -0.36 8.75
C LEU A 134 11.11 0.00 7.67
N GLU A 135 12.40 -0.05 8.00
CA GLU A 135 13.49 0.29 7.07
C GLU A 135 13.45 -0.57 5.80
N ALA A 136 13.15 -1.87 5.95
CA ALA A 136 13.02 -2.78 4.82
C ALA A 136 11.92 -2.32 3.83
N VAL A 137 10.79 -1.82 4.34
CA VAL A 137 9.68 -1.30 3.53
C VAL A 137 10.07 0.02 2.88
N GLN A 138 10.73 0.93 3.62
CA GLN A 138 11.22 2.20 3.09
C GLN A 138 12.25 2.02 1.97
N ARG A 139 13.15 1.04 2.12
CA ARG A 139 14.17 0.70 1.13
C ARG A 139 13.55 0.05 -0.11
N ARG A 140 12.64 -0.89 0.08
CA ARG A 140 12.05 -1.70 -1.00
C ARG A 140 10.94 -0.98 -1.76
N ARG A 141 10.25 -0.03 -1.12
CA ARG A 141 9.13 0.76 -1.67
C ARG A 141 8.05 -0.12 -2.33
N PRO A 142 7.42 -1.04 -1.56
CA PRO A 142 6.32 -1.84 -2.09
C PRO A 142 5.14 -0.96 -2.49
N ALA A 143 4.31 -1.44 -3.42
CA ALA A 143 3.06 -0.78 -3.75
C ALA A 143 2.05 -0.94 -2.59
N ILE A 144 1.31 0.10 -2.27
CA ILE A 144 0.31 0.13 -1.21
C ILE A 144 -1.07 0.15 -1.86
N LEU A 145 -1.91 -0.80 -1.49
CA LEU A 145 -3.30 -0.88 -1.92
C LEU A 145 -4.21 -0.74 -0.70
N ILE A 146 -5.07 0.27 -0.69
CA ILE A 146 -6.11 0.41 0.33
C ILE A 146 -7.40 -0.16 -0.26
N VAL A 147 -7.91 -1.23 0.33
CA VAL A 147 -9.06 -1.97 -0.18
C VAL A 147 -10.26 -1.67 0.72
N LEU A 148 -11.24 -0.95 0.17
CA LEU A 148 -12.54 -0.77 0.81
C LEU A 148 -13.42 -1.97 0.48
N ASN A 149 -13.43 -2.94 1.38
CA ASN A 149 -14.24 -4.14 1.25
C ASN A 149 -15.67 -3.90 1.76
N LYS A 150 -16.61 -4.74 1.28
CA LYS A 150 -18.05 -4.62 1.54
C LYS A 150 -18.63 -3.29 1.04
N SER A 151 -18.02 -2.72 0.01
CA SER A 151 -18.47 -1.47 -0.55
C SER A 151 -19.51 -1.72 -1.64
N ASP A 152 -20.73 -1.22 -1.40
CA ASP A 152 -21.77 -1.13 -2.43
C ASP A 152 -21.54 0.09 -3.34
N ALA A 153 -20.64 1.02 -2.95
CA ALA A 153 -20.49 2.33 -3.56
C ALA A 153 -19.07 2.56 -4.11
N LYS A 154 -18.89 2.31 -5.41
CA LYS A 154 -17.65 2.57 -6.18
C LYS A 154 -17.39 4.05 -6.48
N SER A 155 -18.05 4.98 -5.80
CA SER A 155 -17.93 6.39 -6.16
C SER A 155 -16.51 6.90 -5.87
N VAL A 156 -15.96 7.68 -6.81
CA VAL A 156 -14.62 8.26 -6.67
C VAL A 156 -14.53 9.15 -5.43
N SER A 157 -15.62 9.86 -5.07
CA SER A 157 -15.66 10.70 -3.86
C SER A 157 -15.45 9.86 -2.61
N ASN A 158 -16.05 8.67 -2.53
CA ASN A 158 -15.94 7.79 -1.36
C ASN A 158 -14.51 7.26 -1.20
N LEU A 159 -13.84 6.91 -2.31
CA LEU A 159 -12.44 6.47 -2.28
C LEU A 159 -11.50 7.57 -1.80
N GLN A 160 -11.72 8.82 -2.25
CA GLN A 160 -10.94 9.97 -1.80
C GLN A 160 -11.19 10.30 -0.33
N SER A 161 -12.44 10.26 0.13
CA SER A 161 -12.78 10.45 1.54
C SER A 161 -12.14 9.38 2.44
N ALA A 162 -12.13 8.12 2.01
CA ALA A 162 -11.47 7.05 2.75
C ALA A 162 -9.95 7.24 2.82
N ARG A 163 -9.32 7.66 1.70
CA ARG A 163 -7.89 8.02 1.68
C ARG A 163 -7.59 9.12 2.69
N ALA A 164 -8.34 10.22 2.63
CA ALA A 164 -8.16 11.38 3.50
C ALA A 164 -8.38 11.02 4.99
N ALA A 165 -9.40 10.21 5.28
CA ALA A 165 -9.66 9.72 6.64
C ALA A 165 -8.48 8.90 7.18
N LEU A 166 -7.94 7.99 6.36
CA LEU A 166 -6.80 7.16 6.75
C LEU A 166 -5.52 7.98 6.92
N GLU A 167 -5.23 8.93 6.02
CA GLU A 167 -4.09 9.85 6.14
C GLU A 167 -4.18 10.68 7.43
N SER A 168 -5.36 11.19 7.76
CA SER A 168 -5.62 11.94 9.01
C SER A 168 -5.41 11.07 10.25
N GLU A 169 -5.89 9.83 10.26
CA GLU A 169 -5.66 8.92 11.40
C GLU A 169 -4.19 8.52 11.54
N ILE A 170 -3.45 8.30 10.45
CA ILE A 170 -2.01 8.04 10.50
C ILE A 170 -1.27 9.25 11.08
N GLN A 171 -1.66 10.48 10.71
CA GLN A 171 -1.11 11.69 11.29
C GLN A 171 -1.32 11.76 12.82
N LYS A 172 -2.51 11.40 13.31
CA LYS A 172 -2.81 11.36 14.75
C LYS A 172 -1.96 10.31 15.46
N VAL A 173 -1.79 9.13 14.85
CA VAL A 173 -0.92 8.06 15.39
C VAL A 173 0.53 8.53 15.47
N ARG A 174 1.02 9.22 14.43
CA ARG A 174 2.37 9.81 14.39
C ARG A 174 2.54 10.77 15.56
N GLN A 175 1.68 11.77 15.68
CA GLN A 175 1.73 12.78 16.75
C GLN A 175 1.68 12.16 18.15
N ALA A 176 0.77 11.21 18.38
CA ALA A 176 0.64 10.56 19.68
C ALA A 176 1.92 9.81 20.08
N ARG A 177 2.58 9.14 19.13
CA ARG A 177 3.78 8.33 19.41
C ARG A 177 5.07 9.14 19.43
N THR A 178 5.17 10.24 18.68
CA THR A 178 6.31 11.16 18.76
C THR A 178 6.31 11.89 20.10
N THR A 179 5.17 12.43 20.54
CA THR A 179 5.08 13.15 21.82
C THR A 179 5.42 12.25 23.02
N MET A 180 4.97 10.98 22.98
CA MET A 180 5.30 9.99 24.02
C MET A 180 6.79 9.62 24.04
N ALA A 181 7.45 9.58 22.88
CA ALA A 181 8.88 9.29 22.80
C ALA A 181 9.72 10.44 23.41
N ASP A 182 9.34 11.69 23.15
CA ASP A 182 10.01 12.88 23.70
C ASP A 182 9.93 12.95 25.23
N THR A 183 8.87 12.39 25.84
CA THR A 183 8.71 12.37 27.31
C THR A 183 9.40 11.19 27.99
N ALA A 184 9.60 10.07 27.29
CA ALA A 184 10.10 8.83 27.88
C ALA A 184 11.62 8.62 27.76
N SER A 185 12.26 9.23 26.75
CA SER A 185 13.69 9.07 26.51
C SER A 185 14.19 10.21 25.63
N GLY A 186 15.28 10.88 26.02
CA GLY A 186 16.02 11.82 25.16
C GLY A 186 16.67 11.19 23.92
N ALA A 187 16.19 10.02 23.48
CA ALA A 187 16.57 9.34 22.25
C ALA A 187 15.41 9.50 21.25
N ALA A 188 15.66 10.27 20.20
CA ALA A 188 14.73 10.48 19.10
C ALA A 188 14.35 9.14 18.47
N SER A 189 13.21 8.58 18.86
CA SER A 189 12.64 7.46 18.11
C SER A 189 12.13 8.06 16.81
N GLY A 190 12.94 7.93 15.75
CA GLY A 190 12.81 8.68 14.51
C GLY A 190 11.40 8.71 13.91
N ASP A 191 11.01 9.89 13.45
CA ASP A 191 9.87 10.14 12.57
C ASP A 191 9.91 9.18 11.36
N LEU A 192 8.79 9.00 10.65
CA LEU A 192 8.80 8.28 9.39
C LEU A 192 9.84 8.92 8.45
N PRO A 193 10.85 8.16 7.97
CA PRO A 193 11.89 8.72 7.12
C PRO A 193 11.30 9.38 5.88
N GLY A 194 11.60 10.67 5.66
CA GLY A 194 11.11 11.42 4.50
C GLY A 194 9.77 12.11 4.67
N PHE A 195 9.13 12.01 5.84
CA PHE A 195 7.94 12.80 6.17
C PHE A 195 8.38 13.98 7.04
N GLY A 196 8.39 15.18 6.47
CA GLY A 196 8.75 16.39 7.21
C GLY A 196 7.64 16.86 8.17
N HIS A 197 7.67 18.16 8.48
CA HIS A 197 6.69 18.82 9.36
C HIS A 197 5.26 18.90 8.77
N SER A 198 5.06 18.56 7.49
CA SER A 198 3.74 18.53 6.87
C SER A 198 2.88 17.40 7.42
N ASN A 199 1.56 17.52 7.24
CA ASN A 199 0.64 16.40 7.48
C ASN A 199 1.03 15.20 6.60
N PHE A 200 0.88 13.99 7.15
CA PHE A 200 1.10 12.75 6.42
C PHE A 200 0.23 12.69 5.16
N SER A 201 0.85 12.34 4.03
CA SER A 201 0.14 11.94 2.82
C SER A 201 0.84 10.76 2.15
N PHE A 202 0.07 9.81 1.63
CA PHE A 202 0.61 8.68 0.90
C PHE A 202 1.42 9.10 -0.33
N GLN A 203 1.16 10.27 -0.91
CA GLN A 203 1.94 10.79 -2.05
C GLN A 203 3.42 11.03 -1.67
N GLN A 204 3.69 11.31 -0.39
CA GLN A 204 5.04 11.59 0.11
C GLN A 204 5.86 10.31 0.34
N THR A 205 5.21 9.14 0.44
CA THR A 205 5.86 7.83 0.73
C THR A 205 6.83 7.36 -0.37
N ARG A 206 6.77 7.95 -1.58
CA ARG A 206 7.41 7.43 -2.81
C ARG A 206 7.00 5.99 -3.16
N MET A 207 5.96 5.47 -2.52
CA MET A 207 5.38 4.15 -2.76
C MET A 207 4.11 4.34 -3.62
N PRO A 208 3.95 3.61 -4.74
CA PRO A 208 2.72 3.66 -5.51
C PRO A 208 1.53 3.33 -4.61
N THR A 209 0.56 4.24 -4.48
CA THR A 209 -0.56 4.06 -3.55
C THR A 209 -1.89 4.32 -4.22
N GLU A 210 -2.77 3.32 -4.19
CA GLU A 210 -4.12 3.38 -4.75
C GLU A 210 -5.18 2.96 -3.73
N VAL A 211 -6.38 3.52 -3.85
CA VAL A 211 -7.55 3.14 -3.04
C VAL A 211 -8.58 2.57 -3.99
N VAL A 212 -9.01 1.34 -3.73
CA VAL A 212 -9.96 0.61 -4.57
C VAL A 212 -11.16 0.15 -3.74
N ALA A 213 -12.34 0.16 -4.36
CA ALA A 213 -13.49 -0.55 -3.84
C ALA A 213 -13.41 -2.02 -4.27
N ALA A 214 -13.74 -2.92 -3.36
CA ALA A 214 -13.85 -4.34 -3.64
C ALA A 214 -15.05 -4.92 -2.89
N SER A 215 -15.65 -5.98 -3.45
CA SER A 215 -16.67 -6.73 -2.75
C SER A 215 -16.36 -8.20 -2.82
N ALA A 216 -15.91 -8.73 -1.67
CA ALA A 216 -15.61 -10.14 -1.61
C ALA A 216 -16.85 -11.02 -1.80
N HIS A 217 -18.03 -10.53 -1.40
CA HIS A 217 -19.27 -11.26 -1.60
C HIS A 217 -19.76 -11.20 -3.05
N ALA A 218 -19.70 -10.01 -3.68
CA ALA A 218 -20.21 -9.80 -5.03
C ALA A 218 -19.26 -10.22 -6.16
N ARG A 219 -18.08 -10.78 -5.84
CA ARG A 219 -17.04 -11.16 -6.84
C ARG A 219 -16.53 -10.01 -7.68
N ASP A 220 -16.50 -8.85 -7.07
CA ASP A 220 -15.99 -7.64 -7.68
C ASP A 220 -14.60 -7.34 -7.12
N LEU A 221 -13.60 -7.89 -7.80
CA LEU A 221 -12.19 -7.75 -7.48
C LEU A 221 -11.36 -7.21 -8.65
N ALA A 222 -12.00 -6.73 -9.74
CA ALA A 222 -11.28 -6.34 -10.96
C ALA A 222 -10.19 -5.30 -10.71
N ALA A 223 -10.55 -4.16 -10.10
CA ALA A 223 -9.59 -3.10 -9.75
C ALA A 223 -8.49 -3.58 -8.78
N PHE A 224 -8.83 -4.49 -7.87
CA PHE A 224 -7.85 -5.11 -6.98
C PHE A 224 -6.84 -5.96 -7.77
N SER A 225 -7.33 -6.87 -8.61
CA SER A 225 -6.50 -7.77 -9.42
C SER A 225 -5.63 -7.00 -10.41
N ASP A 226 -6.17 -5.96 -11.03
CA ASP A 226 -5.44 -5.11 -11.99
C ASP A 226 -4.27 -4.41 -11.31
N PHE A 227 -4.49 -3.82 -10.12
CA PHE A 227 -3.42 -3.19 -9.35
C PHE A 227 -2.35 -4.21 -8.95
N VAL A 228 -2.76 -5.39 -8.47
CA VAL A 228 -1.84 -6.45 -8.06
C VAL A 228 -1.01 -6.93 -9.25
N CYS A 229 -1.63 -7.21 -10.40
CA CYS A 229 -0.93 -7.64 -11.60
C CYS A 229 0.04 -6.56 -12.11
N LYS A 230 -0.32 -5.28 -12.06
CA LYS A 230 0.55 -4.18 -12.46
C LYS A 230 1.82 -4.05 -11.60
N HIS A 231 1.73 -4.40 -10.31
CA HIS A 231 2.78 -4.16 -9.33
C HIS A 231 3.56 -5.40 -8.88
N ILE A 232 3.17 -6.59 -9.36
CA ILE A 232 3.91 -7.85 -9.18
C ILE A 232 4.71 -8.18 -10.45
N THR A 233 5.92 -8.72 -10.28
CA THR A 233 6.80 -9.20 -11.36
C THR A 233 6.81 -10.71 -11.43
#